data_AF-A0A2V8TJH6-F1
#
_entry.id   AF-A0A2V8TJH6-F1
#
_cell.length_a   1.000
_cell.length_b   1.000
_cell.length_c   1.000
_cell.angle_alpha   90.00
_cell.angle_beta   90.00
_cell.angle_gamma   90.00
#
_symmetry.space_group_name_H-M   'P 1'
#
loop_
_entity.id
_entity.type
_entity.pdbx_description
1 polymer ?
#
loop_
_entity_poly.entity_id
_entity_poly.type
_entity_poly.pdbx_seq_one_letter_code
_entity_poly.pdbx_strand_id
1 'polypeptide(L)'
;MRSAEQGRELKLAMQRLWLTGQVMPVGARLLVRHVFCNGEEQALEAVYSFMLPRDAALRRFEVEGEGFEAHSELRRVEEAVKAYEEGIEAGHLATLARAYRDGVVNLTLGNLRKGEQVTVTLEVLAGVELHDDGLRFRFPFALAPGYHPKARAAGGEIELPEQEFGDVILPKYMREADGLHDVGFDLALRIPGAVAEIGSPSHAVRVREENGARRVTLAPAADLPNRDVVIDVKFAEPNTQILGGTKRFAMAVPSTRFGQSASGPRKVAMVIDRSGSMRGQPMTQAVRAVEACLGALSKDDEFALVAFDDRIEMFRDMLVPATSESRDAARSFLQGIGARGGTELARGFSAGARLAAGGDVLVITDGQVMGTEEILAKARALNVRIHCLGIGSASQDRFLALLASATGGVSRFVTPQERVDVTAVDLFASIGRPVAVDVRASGAKFETQPPAAVFAGTPWVAFGSASGPAAVRVEWNSGNFTEAMPTDQPEAAE
;
A
#
# COMPACT_ATOMS: atom_id res chain seq x y z
N MET A 1 6.32 16.33 22.28
CA MET A 1 7.01 17.02 21.14
C MET A 1 7.98 18.05 21.69
N ARG A 2 9.21 18.24 21.20
CA ARG A 2 10.16 19.27 21.72
C ARG A 2 10.49 20.33 20.66
N SER A 3 10.51 21.60 21.05
CA SER A 3 10.98 22.73 20.23
C SER A 3 12.50 22.68 20.08
N ALA A 4 13.00 22.91 18.87
CA ALA A 4 14.42 22.90 18.55
C ALA A 4 15.19 24.15 19.06
N GLU A 5 14.52 25.27 19.33
CA GLU A 5 15.19 26.48 19.82
C GLU A 5 15.41 26.48 21.34
N GLN A 6 14.67 25.66 22.10
CA GLN A 6 14.70 25.72 23.57
C GLN A 6 14.63 24.36 24.28
N GLY A 7 14.53 23.23 23.58
CA GLY A 7 14.36 21.90 24.19
C GLY A 7 13.06 21.76 25.00
N ARG A 8 12.15 22.74 24.95
CA ARG A 8 10.90 22.79 25.69
C ARG A 8 9.83 21.96 24.98
N GLU A 9 9.06 21.22 25.78
CA GLU A 9 7.97 20.39 25.28
C GLU A 9 6.79 21.26 24.81
N LEU A 10 6.42 21.12 23.54
CA LEU A 10 5.32 21.83 22.89
C LEU A 10 4.00 21.07 23.08
N LYS A 11 2.93 21.82 23.29
CA LYS A 11 1.56 21.35 23.53
C LYS A 11 0.69 21.41 22.27
N LEU A 12 1.16 20.89 21.13
CA LEU A 12 0.28 20.61 20.00
C LEU A 12 -0.26 19.18 20.13
N ALA A 13 -1.54 19.03 20.45
CA ALA A 13 -2.14 17.73 20.69
C ALA A 13 -3.15 17.39 19.58
N MET A 14 -2.95 16.24 18.93
CA MET A 14 -3.97 15.66 18.05
C MET A 14 -5.13 15.18 18.92
N GLN A 15 -6.25 15.90 18.83
CA GLN A 15 -7.46 15.63 19.61
C GLN A 15 -8.26 14.47 19.01
N ARG A 16 -8.31 14.40 17.68
CA ARG A 16 -9.09 13.39 16.97
C ARG A 16 -8.42 12.95 15.68
N LEU A 17 -8.50 11.65 15.40
CA LEU A 17 -8.18 11.05 14.10
C LEU A 17 -9.32 10.11 13.69
N TRP A 18 -10.07 10.50 12.66
CA TRP A 18 -11.27 9.79 12.25
C TRP A 18 -11.26 9.48 10.76
N LEU A 19 -11.36 8.20 10.41
CA LEU A 19 -11.42 7.73 9.03
C LEU A 19 -12.86 7.35 8.69
N THR A 20 -13.44 7.97 7.65
CA THR A 20 -14.69 7.48 7.06
C THR A 20 -14.53 7.25 5.57
N GLY A 21 -15.50 6.57 4.97
CA GLY A 21 -15.52 6.44 3.52
C GLY A 21 -16.20 5.19 3.03
N GLN A 22 -16.06 4.97 1.73
CA GLN A 22 -16.61 3.83 1.02
C GLN A 22 -15.47 2.98 0.46
N VAL A 23 -15.55 1.67 0.68
CA VAL A 23 -14.61 0.68 0.15
C VAL A 23 -15.36 -0.25 -0.80
N MET A 24 -14.79 -0.42 -1.99
CA MET A 24 -15.32 -1.22 -3.10
C MET A 24 -14.23 -2.16 -3.64
N PRO A 25 -14.59 -3.22 -4.39
CA PRO A 25 -13.64 -4.13 -5.03
C PRO A 25 -12.57 -3.48 -5.93
N VAL A 26 -12.83 -2.27 -6.41
CA VAL A 26 -11.96 -1.56 -7.37
C VAL A 26 -11.22 -0.38 -6.74
N GLY A 27 -11.43 -0.13 -5.45
CA GLY A 27 -10.82 0.99 -4.73
C GLY A 27 -11.69 1.52 -3.59
N ALA A 28 -11.19 2.56 -2.93
CA ALA A 28 -11.85 3.21 -1.82
C ALA A 28 -11.82 4.73 -1.98
N ARG A 29 -12.90 5.38 -1.54
CA ARG A 29 -13.01 6.83 -1.40
C ARG A 29 -13.11 7.15 0.09
N LEU A 30 -12.13 7.86 0.61
CA LEU A 30 -11.90 8.06 2.03
C LEU A 30 -11.93 9.53 2.38
N LEU A 31 -12.46 9.83 3.56
CA LEU A 31 -12.35 11.12 4.24
C LEU A 31 -11.60 10.89 5.55
N VAL A 32 -10.44 11.52 5.67
CA VAL A 32 -9.60 11.46 6.87
C VAL A 32 -9.69 12.79 7.57
N ARG A 33 -10.18 12.80 8.81
CA ARG A 33 -10.31 14.00 9.62
C ARG A 33 -9.31 13.98 10.77
N HIS A 34 -8.41 14.95 10.77
CA HIS A 34 -7.50 15.22 11.88
C HIS A 34 -7.92 16.51 12.60
N VAL A 35 -8.01 16.47 13.92
CA VAL A 35 -8.29 17.66 14.73
C VAL A 35 -7.09 17.94 15.62
N PHE A 36 -6.53 19.14 15.51
CA PHE A 36 -5.41 19.61 16.31
C PHE A 36 -5.83 20.77 17.19
N CYS A 37 -5.20 20.91 18.35
CA CYS A 37 -5.34 22.08 19.21
C CYS A 37 -3.97 22.63 19.58
N ASN A 38 -3.75 23.92 19.34
CA ASN A 38 -2.53 24.60 19.78
C ASN A 38 -2.64 24.97 21.27
N GLY A 39 -1.96 24.23 22.13
CA GLY A 39 -1.85 24.51 23.57
C GLY A 39 -0.70 25.45 23.96
N GLU A 40 0.05 26.02 23.01
CA GLU A 40 1.11 26.98 23.27
C GLU A 40 0.57 28.41 23.48
N GLU A 41 1.39 29.24 24.12
CA GLU A 41 1.06 30.64 24.38
C GLU A 41 1.18 31.54 23.14
N GLN A 42 1.90 31.07 22.12
CA GLN A 42 2.21 31.81 20.90
C GLN A 42 1.60 31.13 19.66
N ALA A 43 1.50 31.89 18.57
CA ALA A 43 1.11 31.33 17.28
C ALA A 43 2.19 30.36 16.77
N LEU A 44 1.77 29.25 16.16
CA LEU A 44 2.66 28.21 15.64
C LEU A 44 2.47 28.02 14.14
N GLU A 45 3.57 27.68 13.47
CA GLU A 45 3.55 27.06 12.15
C GLU A 45 3.79 25.56 12.31
N ALA A 46 2.86 24.73 11.86
CA ALA A 46 2.95 23.28 11.98
C ALA A 46 3.14 22.64 10.61
N VAL A 47 4.12 21.72 10.51
CA VAL A 47 4.23 20.81 9.38
C VAL A 47 3.62 19.48 9.79
N TYR A 48 2.60 19.05 9.07
CA TYR A 48 1.93 17.79 9.28
C TYR A 48 2.31 16.82 8.16
N SER A 49 3.17 15.85 8.48
CA SER A 49 3.62 14.82 7.54
C SER A 49 2.83 13.54 7.71
N PHE A 50 2.32 13.00 6.61
CA PHE A 50 1.60 11.74 6.61
C PHE A 50 1.84 10.86 5.38
N MET A 51 1.65 9.55 5.56
CA MET A 51 1.74 8.57 4.48
C MET A 51 0.36 8.33 3.88
N LEU A 52 0.26 8.41 2.56
CA LEU A 52 -0.89 7.92 1.84
C LEU A 52 -0.90 6.37 1.80
N PRO A 53 -2.08 5.74 1.81
CA PRO A 53 -2.19 4.30 1.60
C PRO A 53 -1.54 3.81 0.29
N ARG A 54 -1.39 2.49 0.20
CA ARG A 54 -1.01 1.78 -1.03
C ARG A 54 -1.89 2.25 -2.20
N ASP A 55 -1.24 2.60 -3.31
CA ASP A 55 -1.92 3.04 -4.54
C ASP A 55 -2.92 4.21 -4.36
N ALA A 56 -2.71 5.06 -3.36
CA ALA A 56 -3.59 6.19 -3.08
C ALA A 56 -3.12 7.51 -3.73
N ALA A 57 -4.10 8.41 -3.90
CA ALA A 57 -3.94 9.79 -4.34
C ALA A 57 -4.74 10.73 -3.42
N LEU A 58 -4.11 11.81 -2.97
CA LEU A 58 -4.79 12.91 -2.29
C LEU A 58 -5.55 13.74 -3.33
N ARG A 59 -6.88 13.78 -3.23
CA ARG A 59 -7.74 14.48 -4.19
C ARG A 59 -7.93 15.95 -3.85
N ARG A 60 -8.19 16.22 -2.57
CA ARG A 60 -8.51 17.53 -1.98
C ARG A 60 -8.13 17.51 -0.51
N PHE A 61 -7.80 18.67 0.04
CA PHE A 61 -7.79 18.89 1.48
C PHE A 61 -8.50 20.19 1.84
N GLU A 62 -9.00 20.23 3.06
CA GLU A 62 -9.68 21.38 3.65
C GLU A 62 -9.15 21.61 5.04
N VAL A 63 -9.03 22.88 5.40
CA VAL A 63 -8.58 23.31 6.72
C VAL A 63 -9.60 24.29 7.27
N GLU A 64 -10.22 23.91 8.38
CA GLU A 64 -11.25 24.69 9.07
C GLU A 64 -10.78 25.02 10.48
N GLY A 65 -11.03 26.24 10.93
CA GLY A 65 -10.81 26.67 12.32
C GLY A 65 -11.83 27.70 12.76
N GLU A 66 -11.56 28.39 13.87
CA GLU A 66 -12.52 29.36 14.41
C GLU A 66 -12.57 30.63 13.54
N GLY A 67 -13.60 30.72 12.69
CA GLY A 67 -13.84 31.89 11.84
C GLY A 67 -13.03 31.91 10.54
N PHE A 68 -12.44 30.79 10.14
CA PHE A 68 -11.80 30.65 8.83
C PHE A 68 -12.00 29.25 8.23
N GLU A 69 -11.92 29.20 6.90
CA GLU A 69 -11.93 27.97 6.11
C GLU A 69 -10.99 28.17 4.91
N ALA A 70 -10.24 27.13 4.56
CA ALA A 70 -9.36 27.09 3.40
C ALA A 70 -9.59 25.80 2.61
N HIS A 71 -9.76 25.94 1.30
CA HIS A 71 -9.92 24.80 0.39
C HIS A 71 -8.68 24.66 -0.50
N SER A 72 -8.25 23.42 -0.74
CA SER A 72 -7.13 23.14 -1.61
C SER A 72 -7.45 23.44 -3.08
N GLU A 73 -6.50 24.05 -3.80
CA GLU A 73 -6.51 24.15 -5.25
C GLU A 73 -5.19 23.60 -5.81
N LEU A 74 -5.27 22.77 -6.86
CA LEU A 74 -4.09 22.21 -7.49
C LEU A 74 -3.41 23.27 -8.37
N ARG A 75 -2.16 23.62 -8.04
CA ARG A 75 -1.34 24.60 -8.77
C ARG A 75 0.04 24.04 -9.09
N ARG A 76 0.79 24.71 -9.99
CA ARG A 76 2.22 24.39 -10.17
C ARG A 76 2.98 24.67 -8.87
N VAL A 77 4.04 23.91 -8.61
CA VAL A 77 4.78 23.97 -7.34
C VAL A 77 5.25 25.39 -7.00
N GLU A 78 5.90 26.09 -7.94
CA GLU A 78 6.39 27.46 -7.74
C GLU A 78 5.25 28.46 -7.44
N GLU A 79 4.12 28.33 -8.14
CA GLU A 79 2.94 29.18 -7.94
C GLU A 79 2.28 28.92 -6.57
N ALA A 80 2.24 27.66 -6.13
CA ALA A 80 1.69 27.27 -4.83
C ALA A 80 2.55 27.77 -3.66
N VAL A 81 3.88 27.67 -3.78
CA VAL A 81 4.83 28.18 -2.78
C VAL A 81 4.70 29.69 -2.65
N LYS A 82 4.69 30.42 -3.77
CA LYS A 82 4.55 31.87 -3.75
C LYS A 82 3.24 32.33 -3.10
N ALA A 83 2.12 31.70 -3.43
CA ALA A 83 0.82 32.02 -2.84
C ALA A 83 0.79 31.74 -1.32
N TYR A 84 1.48 30.70 -0.88
CA TYR A 84 1.63 30.40 0.55
C TYR A 84 2.44 31.49 1.27
N GLU A 85 3.60 31.86 0.73
CA GLU A 85 4.48 32.90 1.31
C GLU A 85 3.78 34.26 1.41
N GLU A 86 3.10 34.70 0.35
CA GLU A 86 2.31 35.94 0.34
C GLU A 86 1.22 35.94 1.42
N GLY A 87 0.59 34.78 1.67
CA GLY A 87 -0.41 34.61 2.72
C GLY A 87 0.16 34.74 4.13
N ILE A 88 1.33 34.14 4.38
CA ILE A 88 2.04 34.25 5.66
C ILE A 88 2.49 35.69 5.93
N GLU A 89 3.07 36.37 4.95
CA GLU A 89 3.51 37.78 5.08
C GLU A 89 2.34 38.72 5.37
N ALA A 90 1.16 38.45 4.80
CA ALA A 90 -0.06 39.18 5.08
C ALA A 90 -0.66 38.89 6.48
N GLY A 91 -0.08 37.96 7.25
CA GLY A 91 -0.59 37.52 8.55
C GLY A 91 -1.86 36.67 8.47
N HIS A 92 -2.19 36.14 7.29
CA HIS A 92 -3.31 35.22 7.09
C HIS A 92 -2.90 33.79 7.44
N LEU A 93 -3.90 32.95 7.70
CA LEU A 93 -3.67 31.51 7.68
C LEU A 93 -3.38 31.09 6.24
N ALA A 94 -2.21 30.50 6.00
CA ALA A 94 -1.84 29.93 4.73
C ALA A 94 -1.61 28.43 4.89
N THR A 95 -1.97 27.66 3.85
CA THR A 95 -1.83 26.21 3.84
C THR A 95 -1.21 25.74 2.54
N LEU A 96 -0.32 24.75 2.62
CA LEU A 96 0.35 24.17 1.47
C LEU A 96 0.50 22.67 1.67
N ALA A 97 -0.04 21.87 0.77
CA ALA A 97 0.23 20.44 0.72
C ALA A 97 1.19 20.11 -0.42
N ARG A 98 2.24 19.35 -0.11
CA ARG A 98 3.16 18.79 -1.10
C ARG A 98 3.20 17.28 -0.96
N ALA A 99 2.81 16.58 -2.02
CA ALA A 99 2.96 15.14 -2.12
C ALA A 99 4.30 14.78 -2.75
N TYR A 100 4.99 13.82 -2.13
CA TYR A 100 6.21 13.21 -2.63
C TYR A 100 5.89 11.83 -3.22
N ARG A 101 6.75 11.35 -4.13
CA ARG A 101 6.46 10.16 -4.96
C ARG A 101 6.40 8.86 -4.16
N ASP A 102 7.06 8.81 -3.01
CA ASP A 102 7.03 7.70 -2.05
C ASP A 102 5.73 7.62 -1.22
N GLY A 103 4.78 8.54 -1.45
CA GLY A 103 3.49 8.57 -0.76
C GLY A 103 3.50 9.43 0.50
N VAL A 104 4.62 10.08 0.84
CA VAL A 104 4.68 11.08 1.90
C VAL A 104 3.97 12.34 1.43
N VAL A 105 3.14 12.93 2.28
CA VAL A 105 2.51 14.23 2.08
C VAL A 105 2.89 15.12 3.25
N ASN A 106 3.45 16.29 2.96
CA ASN A 106 3.62 17.35 3.95
C ASN A 106 2.53 18.39 3.75
N LEU A 107 1.75 18.63 4.79
CA LEU A 107 0.80 19.73 4.89
C LEU A 107 1.35 20.77 5.86
N THR A 108 1.69 21.95 5.37
CA THR A 108 2.09 23.08 6.20
C THR A 108 0.87 23.92 6.56
N LEU A 109 0.72 24.21 7.86
CA LEU A 109 -0.32 25.04 8.45
C LEU A 109 0.34 26.23 9.15
N GLY A 110 0.19 27.44 8.61
CA GLY A 110 0.77 28.64 9.20
C GLY A 110 -0.16 29.36 10.16
N ASN A 111 0.42 30.05 11.15
CA ASN A 111 -0.25 31.01 12.04
C ASN A 111 -1.39 30.44 12.93
N LEU A 112 -1.24 29.22 13.45
CA LEU A 112 -2.16 28.60 14.40
C LEU A 112 -2.08 29.31 15.77
N ARG A 113 -3.11 30.03 16.19
CA ARG A 113 -3.12 30.85 17.41
C ARG A 113 -3.25 30.01 18.68
N LYS A 114 -2.94 30.61 19.84
CA LYS A 114 -3.14 29.99 21.16
C LYS A 114 -4.59 29.53 21.33
N GLY A 115 -4.77 28.27 21.73
CA GLY A 115 -6.06 27.64 22.01
C GLY A 115 -6.89 27.35 20.76
N GLU A 116 -6.40 27.69 19.57
CA GLU A 116 -7.13 27.51 18.32
C GLU A 116 -7.18 26.02 17.96
N GLN A 117 -8.40 25.56 17.66
CA GLN A 117 -8.64 24.22 17.15
C GLN A 117 -8.73 24.26 15.63
N VAL A 118 -8.01 23.37 14.98
CA VAL A 118 -8.02 23.23 13.52
C VAL A 118 -8.40 21.82 13.13
N THR A 119 -9.36 21.72 12.22
CA THR A 119 -9.75 20.49 11.55
C THR A 119 -9.11 20.46 10.16
N VAL A 120 -8.33 19.41 9.90
CA VAL A 120 -7.84 19.08 8.56
C VAL A 120 -8.65 17.91 8.03
N THR A 121 -9.37 18.11 6.93
CA THR A 121 -10.11 17.06 6.23
C THR A 121 -9.40 16.72 4.93
N LEU A 122 -9.05 15.45 4.74
CA LEU A 122 -8.35 14.95 3.55
C LEU A 122 -9.30 14.03 2.78
N GLU A 123 -9.50 14.32 1.50
CA GLU A 123 -10.20 13.42 0.58
C GLU A 123 -9.16 12.56 -0.16
N VAL A 124 -9.18 11.26 0.08
CA VAL A 124 -8.20 10.31 -0.44
C VAL A 124 -8.90 9.23 -1.27
N LEU A 125 -8.42 9.02 -2.49
CA LEU A 125 -8.75 7.83 -3.26
C LEU A 125 -7.66 6.79 -3.01
N ALA A 126 -8.01 5.58 -2.63
CA ALA A 126 -7.06 4.52 -2.29
C ALA A 126 -7.35 3.22 -3.05
N GLY A 127 -6.29 2.44 -3.33
CA GLY A 127 -6.45 1.10 -3.88
C GLY A 127 -6.92 0.09 -2.85
N VAL A 128 -7.32 -1.09 -3.32
CA VAL A 128 -7.56 -2.29 -2.50
C VAL A 128 -6.76 -3.44 -3.06
N GLU A 129 -6.35 -4.37 -2.21
CA GLU A 129 -5.75 -5.63 -2.65
C GLU A 129 -6.88 -6.60 -3.00
N LEU A 130 -7.23 -6.70 -4.28
CA LEU A 130 -8.27 -7.60 -4.75
C LEU A 130 -7.72 -9.01 -4.99
N HIS A 131 -8.48 -10.01 -4.54
CA HIS A 131 -8.18 -11.44 -4.64
C HIS A 131 -9.36 -12.13 -5.35
N ASP A 132 -9.18 -13.37 -5.80
CA ASP A 132 -10.28 -14.09 -6.45
C ASP A 132 -11.46 -14.32 -5.50
N ASP A 133 -11.17 -14.55 -4.23
CA ASP A 133 -12.15 -14.89 -3.19
C ASP A 133 -12.39 -13.75 -2.19
N GLY A 134 -11.89 -12.54 -2.44
CA GLY A 134 -12.02 -11.46 -1.47
C GLY A 134 -11.31 -10.16 -1.83
N LEU A 135 -11.29 -9.24 -0.88
CA LEU A 135 -10.44 -8.06 -0.93
C LEU A 135 -9.85 -7.77 0.45
N ARG A 136 -8.71 -7.08 0.45
CA ARG A 136 -8.08 -6.52 1.65
C ARG A 136 -7.91 -5.02 1.46
N PHE A 137 -8.45 -4.26 2.40
CA PHE A 137 -8.27 -2.81 2.49
C PHE A 137 -7.33 -2.46 3.63
N ARG A 138 -6.42 -1.52 3.39
CA ARG A 138 -5.41 -1.09 4.36
C ARG A 138 -5.35 0.42 4.43
N PHE A 139 -5.27 0.96 5.65
CA PHE A 139 -5.05 2.38 5.88
C PHE A 139 -4.00 2.59 6.99
N PRO A 140 -2.92 3.35 6.73
CA PRO A 140 -1.90 3.61 7.73
C PRO A 140 -2.39 4.67 8.73
N PHE A 141 -2.67 4.24 9.97
CA PHE A 141 -3.00 5.14 11.08
C PHE A 141 -1.75 5.63 11.82
N ALA A 142 -0.60 4.97 11.62
CA ALA A 142 0.63 5.28 12.31
C ALA A 142 1.21 6.62 11.82
N LEU A 143 0.87 7.71 12.51
CA LEU A 143 1.43 9.03 12.26
C LEU A 143 1.82 9.69 13.58
N ALA A 144 3.10 10.04 13.68
CA ALA A 144 3.59 10.99 14.67
C ALA A 144 3.71 12.36 13.98
N PRO A 145 3.08 13.42 14.50
CA PRO A 145 3.30 14.75 13.96
C PRO A 145 4.74 15.21 14.30
N GLY A 146 5.42 15.81 13.32
CA GLY A 146 6.78 16.35 13.48
C GLY A 146 6.75 17.87 13.31
N TYR A 147 7.08 18.61 14.37
CA TYR A 147 7.18 20.07 14.33
C TYR A 147 8.65 20.48 14.18
N HIS A 148 8.95 21.53 13.39
CA HIS A 148 10.25 22.20 13.49
C HIS A 148 10.21 23.69 13.13
N PRO A 149 10.90 24.57 13.88
CA PRO A 149 11.16 25.96 13.47
C PRO A 149 12.40 26.15 12.53
N LYS A 150 12.68 25.25 11.53
CA LYS A 150 13.91 25.01 10.65
C LYS A 150 14.74 23.68 10.81
N ALA A 151 14.22 22.47 10.57
CA ALA A 151 14.91 21.20 10.98
C ALA A 151 16.28 20.93 10.40
N ARG A 152 17.11 20.07 11.03
CA ARG A 152 18.11 19.10 10.49
C ARG A 152 18.18 17.87 11.55
N ALA A 153 18.01 16.54 11.25
CA ALA A 153 18.42 15.28 11.92
C ALA A 153 19.63 14.36 11.53
N ALA A 154 20.25 13.76 12.56
CA ALA A 154 21.19 12.66 12.39
C ALA A 154 21.00 11.57 13.46
N GLY A 155 21.15 10.29 13.10
CA GLY A 155 20.96 9.16 14.03
C GLY A 155 19.49 8.74 14.22
N GLY A 156 18.64 9.06 13.24
CA GLY A 156 17.22 8.69 13.16
C GLY A 156 16.27 9.81 13.61
N GLU A 157 16.41 11.03 13.11
CA GLU A 157 15.54 12.18 13.43
C GLU A 157 15.04 12.82 12.09
N ILE A 158 14.33 13.97 12.04
CA ILE A 158 14.04 14.78 10.79
C ILE A 158 15.01 15.95 10.47
N GLU A 159 15.57 16.06 9.24
CA GLU A 159 16.37 17.22 8.72
C GLU A 159 15.65 18.24 7.76
N LEU A 160 15.94 19.56 7.80
CA LEU A 160 15.53 20.69 6.89
C LEU A 160 16.64 21.80 6.67
N PRO A 161 16.37 22.86 5.90
CA PRO A 161 17.08 23.15 4.67
C PRO A 161 18.50 23.72 4.83
N GLU A 162 19.49 23.34 4.00
CA GLU A 162 20.71 24.18 3.97
C GLU A 162 20.54 25.47 3.14
N GLN A 163 19.73 25.42 2.06
CA GLN A 163 19.16 26.63 1.42
C GLN A 163 17.99 26.37 0.42
N GLU A 164 17.69 25.11 0.03
CA GLU A 164 16.62 24.78 -0.94
C GLU A 164 15.63 23.65 -0.52
N PHE A 165 15.71 23.09 0.70
CA PHE A 165 15.06 21.81 1.11
C PHE A 165 15.59 20.56 0.38
N GLY A 166 16.90 20.48 0.12
CA GLY A 166 17.61 19.23 -0.10
C GLY A 166 17.99 18.51 1.21
N ASP A 167 17.96 17.17 1.18
CA ASP A 167 18.11 16.15 2.25
C ASP A 167 17.11 16.23 3.41
N VAL A 168 15.90 15.74 3.13
CA VAL A 168 14.78 15.46 4.04
C VAL A 168 15.10 14.25 4.93
N ILE A 169 14.75 14.32 6.22
CA ILE A 169 14.57 13.10 7.02
C ILE A 169 13.18 13.11 7.69
N LEU A 170 12.58 11.93 7.90
CA LEU A 170 11.21 11.67 8.37
C LEU A 170 11.18 10.99 9.77
N PRO A 171 10.05 10.99 10.50
CA PRO A 171 10.05 10.98 11.97
C PRO A 171 10.33 9.61 12.60
N LYS A 172 10.97 9.62 13.79
CA LYS A 172 10.95 8.48 14.72
C LYS A 172 9.54 8.31 15.31
N TYR A 173 9.07 7.07 15.43
CA TYR A 173 7.91 6.70 16.24
C TYR A 173 8.10 7.22 17.68
N MET A 174 7.29 8.20 18.10
CA MET A 174 7.29 8.66 19.48
C MET A 174 6.30 7.82 20.30
N ARG A 175 6.83 7.18 21.35
CA ARG A 175 6.04 6.60 22.44
C ARG A 175 5.38 7.74 23.19
N GLU A 176 4.06 7.89 23.03
CA GLU A 176 3.09 8.34 24.04
C GLU A 176 1.80 8.71 23.31
N ALA A 177 0.79 7.84 23.40
CA ALA A 177 -0.55 8.05 22.87
C ALA A 177 -1.45 8.77 23.90
N ASP A 178 -0.87 9.32 24.96
CA ASP A 178 -1.57 9.71 26.18
C ASP A 178 -2.42 10.99 26.02
N GLY A 179 -2.24 11.72 24.90
CA GLY A 179 -3.04 12.90 24.52
C GLY A 179 -4.05 12.68 23.40
N LEU A 180 -4.22 11.45 22.93
CA LEU A 180 -5.11 11.10 21.82
C LEU A 180 -6.51 10.78 22.36
N HIS A 181 -7.44 11.73 22.23
CA HIS A 181 -8.74 11.63 22.92
C HIS A 181 -9.80 10.83 22.15
N ASP A 182 -9.73 10.80 20.81
CA ASP A 182 -10.69 10.09 19.97
C ASP A 182 -10.07 9.58 18.66
N VAL A 183 -9.96 8.27 18.50
CA VAL A 183 -9.49 7.65 17.24
C VAL A 183 -10.42 6.53 16.85
N GLY A 184 -10.81 6.52 15.59
CA GLY A 184 -11.68 5.48 15.08
C GLY A 184 -11.85 5.54 13.58
N PHE A 185 -12.61 4.57 13.10
CA PHE A 185 -13.02 4.51 11.71
C PHE A 185 -14.46 4.03 11.56
N ASP A 186 -15.04 4.43 10.45
CA ASP A 186 -16.38 4.10 10.03
C ASP A 186 -16.44 3.95 8.51
N LEU A 187 -16.33 2.71 8.05
CA LEU A 187 -16.19 2.38 6.64
C LEU A 187 -17.43 1.68 6.12
N ALA A 188 -17.98 2.17 5.01
CA ALA A 188 -19.06 1.52 4.28
C ALA A 188 -18.48 0.59 3.20
N LEU A 189 -18.60 -0.72 3.39
CA LEU A 189 -18.24 -1.71 2.37
C LEU A 189 -19.40 -1.91 1.40
N ARG A 190 -19.21 -1.48 0.14
CA ARG A 190 -20.14 -1.71 -0.97
C ARG A 190 -19.57 -2.76 -1.90
N ILE A 191 -19.96 -4.01 -1.66
CA ILE A 191 -19.48 -5.18 -2.39
C ILE A 191 -20.67 -5.87 -3.04
N PRO A 192 -20.75 -5.90 -4.38
CA PRO A 192 -21.76 -6.65 -5.10
C PRO A 192 -21.77 -8.13 -4.70
N GLY A 193 -22.95 -8.70 -4.52
CA GLY A 193 -23.11 -10.12 -4.21
C GLY A 193 -22.95 -10.48 -2.73
N ALA A 194 -22.86 -11.78 -2.49
CA ALA A 194 -22.80 -12.36 -1.15
C ALA A 194 -21.37 -12.31 -0.58
N VAL A 195 -21.27 -11.88 0.66
CA VAL A 195 -20.02 -11.83 1.43
C VAL A 195 -20.11 -12.90 2.51
N ALA A 196 -19.11 -13.77 2.56
CA ALA A 196 -19.02 -14.85 3.54
C ALA A 196 -18.52 -14.34 4.90
N GLU A 197 -17.53 -13.44 4.89
CA GLU A 197 -16.89 -12.98 6.12
C GLU A 197 -16.34 -11.56 5.94
N ILE A 198 -16.43 -10.75 6.99
CA ILE A 198 -15.75 -9.46 7.13
C ILE A 198 -15.03 -9.47 8.47
N GLY A 199 -13.72 -9.23 8.45
CA GLY A 199 -12.87 -9.27 9.64
C GLY A 199 -11.75 -8.24 9.58
N SER A 200 -10.96 -8.20 10.64
CA SER A 200 -9.77 -7.35 10.73
C SER A 200 -8.71 -8.07 11.54
N PRO A 201 -7.52 -8.35 10.98
CA PRO A 201 -6.40 -8.89 11.74
C PRO A 201 -5.74 -7.81 12.62
N SER A 202 -6.06 -6.53 12.38
CA SER A 202 -5.42 -5.39 13.03
C SER A 202 -6.16 -4.88 14.26
N HIS A 203 -7.50 -4.91 14.24
CA HIS A 203 -8.36 -4.30 15.24
C HIS A 203 -9.64 -5.11 15.45
N ALA A 204 -10.19 -5.09 16.65
CA ALA A 204 -11.53 -5.62 16.88
C ALA A 204 -12.59 -4.72 16.19
N VAL A 205 -13.41 -5.30 15.31
CA VAL A 205 -14.42 -4.56 14.54
C VAL A 205 -15.84 -5.04 14.79
N ARG A 206 -16.80 -4.12 14.62
CA ARG A 206 -18.23 -4.42 14.57
C ARG A 206 -18.73 -4.16 13.15
N VAL A 207 -19.42 -5.16 12.60
CA VAL A 207 -20.03 -5.08 11.27
C VAL A 207 -21.55 -4.99 11.43
N ARG A 208 -22.18 -4.04 10.74
CA ARG A 208 -23.65 -3.88 10.68
C ARG A 208 -24.06 -3.68 9.24
N GLU A 209 -25.24 -4.18 8.87
CA GLU A 209 -25.81 -3.90 7.56
C GLU A 209 -26.71 -2.67 7.65
N GLU A 210 -26.45 -1.66 6.81
CA GLU A 210 -27.13 -0.37 6.83
C GLU A 210 -27.18 0.19 5.40
N ASN A 211 -28.37 0.56 4.91
CA ASN A 211 -28.58 1.17 3.58
C ASN A 211 -27.94 0.41 2.41
N GLY A 212 -27.97 -0.94 2.45
CA GLY A 212 -27.40 -1.80 1.40
C GLY A 212 -25.87 -1.86 1.39
N ALA A 213 -25.20 -1.30 2.40
CA ALA A 213 -23.77 -1.43 2.64
C ALA A 213 -23.51 -2.18 3.96
N ARG A 214 -22.35 -2.83 4.06
CA ARG A 214 -21.86 -3.37 5.33
C ARG A 214 -20.98 -2.32 5.99
N ARG A 215 -21.46 -1.71 7.06
CA ARG A 215 -20.76 -0.68 7.83
C ARG A 215 -19.84 -1.33 8.87
N VAL A 216 -18.56 -1.01 8.81
CA VAL A 216 -17.51 -1.53 9.69
C VAL A 216 -17.00 -0.40 10.56
N THR A 217 -17.14 -0.58 11.87
CA THR A 217 -16.72 0.37 12.89
C THR A 217 -15.81 -0.31 13.91
N LEU A 218 -14.96 0.48 14.57
CA LEU A 218 -14.15 -0.02 15.69
C LEU A 218 -15.07 -0.56 16.80
N ALA A 219 -14.75 -1.73 17.35
CA ALA A 219 -15.51 -2.29 18.46
C ALA A 219 -15.21 -1.51 19.77
N PRO A 220 -16.18 -1.32 20.69
CA PRO A 220 -16.00 -0.52 21.91
C PRO A 220 -15.01 -1.06 22.97
N ALA A 221 -14.29 -2.14 22.68
CA ALA A 221 -13.20 -2.58 23.55
C ALA A 221 -12.06 -1.55 23.47
N ALA A 222 -11.19 -1.51 24.48
CA ALA A 222 -10.09 -0.54 24.62
C ALA A 222 -8.97 -0.65 23.54
N ASP A 223 -9.30 -1.08 22.33
CA ASP A 223 -8.39 -1.20 21.21
C ASP A 223 -8.21 0.17 20.57
N LEU A 224 -7.15 0.86 20.97
CA LEU A 224 -6.75 2.12 20.35
C LEU A 224 -6.20 1.84 18.94
N PRO A 225 -6.63 2.57 17.89
CA PRO A 225 -6.08 2.47 16.55
C PRO A 225 -4.66 3.06 16.43
N ASN A 226 -3.75 2.55 17.23
CA ASN A 226 -2.34 2.94 17.27
C ASN A 226 -1.48 2.19 16.25
N ARG A 227 -2.12 1.48 15.32
CA ARG A 227 -1.50 0.67 14.26
C ARG A 227 -2.37 0.76 13.01
N ASP A 228 -1.82 0.31 11.89
CA ASP A 228 -2.51 0.34 10.61
C ASP A 228 -3.83 -0.46 10.64
N VAL A 229 -4.88 0.10 10.05
CA VAL A 229 -6.16 -0.60 9.91
C VAL A 229 -6.08 -1.50 8.69
N VAL A 230 -6.44 -2.75 8.88
CA VAL A 230 -6.55 -3.80 7.86
C VAL A 230 -7.94 -4.40 7.96
N ILE A 231 -8.73 -4.30 6.89
CA ILE A 231 -10.06 -4.89 6.78
C ILE A 231 -10.01 -5.96 5.70
N ASP A 232 -10.33 -7.20 6.07
CA ASP A 232 -10.42 -8.33 5.17
C ASP A 232 -11.87 -8.65 4.87
N VAL A 233 -12.17 -8.89 3.61
CA VAL A 233 -13.49 -9.31 3.16
C VAL A 233 -13.38 -10.54 2.29
N LYS A 234 -14.10 -11.60 2.67
CA LYS A 234 -14.19 -12.84 1.91
C LYS A 234 -15.51 -12.92 1.16
N PHE A 235 -15.45 -13.06 -0.15
CA PHE A 235 -16.62 -13.28 -0.99
C PHE A 235 -17.15 -14.70 -0.77
N ALA A 236 -18.47 -14.88 -0.90
CA ALA A 236 -19.06 -16.22 -0.86
C ALA A 236 -18.63 -17.05 -2.07
N GLU A 237 -18.46 -16.39 -3.22
CA GLU A 237 -18.08 -17.01 -4.49
C GLU A 237 -17.21 -16.05 -5.32
N PRO A 238 -16.24 -16.58 -6.11
CA PRO A 238 -15.41 -15.78 -7.00
C PRO A 238 -16.15 -15.42 -8.29
N ASN A 239 -16.99 -14.39 -8.23
CA ASN A 239 -17.79 -13.91 -9.37
C ASN A 239 -17.25 -12.59 -9.95
N THR A 240 -17.51 -12.36 -11.24
CA THR A 240 -17.22 -11.06 -11.87
C THR A 240 -18.06 -9.97 -11.19
N GLN A 241 -17.42 -8.88 -10.76
CA GLN A 241 -18.08 -7.76 -10.13
C GLN A 241 -18.04 -6.55 -11.06
N ILE A 242 -19.22 -6.00 -11.37
CA ILE A 242 -19.35 -4.78 -12.19
C ILE A 242 -20.04 -3.72 -11.34
N LEU A 243 -19.35 -2.59 -11.18
CA LEU A 243 -19.81 -1.41 -10.44
C LEU A 243 -20.15 -0.29 -11.43
N GLY A 244 -21.17 0.51 -11.10
CA GLY A 244 -21.63 1.59 -11.95
C GLY A 244 -22.64 1.13 -13.00
N GLY A 245 -22.47 1.55 -14.25
CA GLY A 245 -23.42 1.27 -15.32
C GLY A 245 -22.95 1.69 -16.70
N THR A 246 -23.87 2.19 -17.50
CA THR A 246 -23.62 2.42 -18.92
C THR A 246 -22.72 3.63 -19.17
N LYS A 247 -22.80 4.69 -18.34
CA LYS A 247 -21.95 5.88 -18.52
C LYS A 247 -20.50 5.68 -18.11
N ARG A 248 -20.30 5.05 -16.95
CA ARG A 248 -18.99 4.66 -16.41
C ARG A 248 -19.15 3.38 -15.62
N PHE A 249 -18.16 2.51 -15.74
CA PHE A 249 -18.11 1.29 -14.97
C PHE A 249 -16.70 0.96 -14.51
N ALA A 250 -16.65 0.16 -13.47
CA ALA A 250 -15.47 -0.57 -13.06
C ALA A 250 -15.82 -2.06 -13.01
N MET A 251 -14.95 -2.90 -13.57
CA MET A 251 -15.13 -4.34 -13.65
C MET A 251 -13.95 -5.03 -12.99
N ALA A 252 -14.24 -5.98 -12.11
CA ALA A 252 -13.28 -6.85 -11.45
C ALA A 252 -13.58 -8.31 -11.85
N VAL A 253 -12.70 -8.93 -12.62
CA VAL A 253 -12.83 -10.31 -13.10
C VAL A 253 -11.86 -11.21 -12.34
N PRO A 254 -12.34 -12.18 -11.54
CA PRO A 254 -11.45 -13.10 -10.84
C PRO A 254 -10.69 -13.99 -11.84
N SER A 255 -9.45 -14.35 -11.51
CA SER A 255 -8.56 -15.14 -12.36
C SER A 255 -9.15 -16.54 -12.67
N THR A 256 -9.97 -17.08 -11.78
CA THR A 256 -10.71 -18.35 -11.97
C THR A 256 -11.66 -18.33 -13.17
N ARG A 257 -12.09 -17.17 -13.66
CA ARG A 257 -12.93 -17.04 -14.87
C ARG A 257 -12.16 -17.30 -16.16
N PHE A 258 -10.82 -17.23 -16.11
CA PHE A 258 -9.94 -17.49 -17.24
C PHE A 258 -9.53 -18.96 -17.36
N GLY A 259 -9.94 -19.80 -16.41
CA GLY A 259 -9.63 -21.23 -16.35
C GLY A 259 -8.49 -21.55 -15.38
N GLN A 260 -7.89 -22.73 -15.56
CA GLN A 260 -6.77 -23.20 -14.74
C GLN A 260 -5.44 -22.98 -15.46
N SER A 261 -4.38 -22.68 -14.71
CA SER A 261 -3.05 -22.47 -15.28
C SER A 261 -2.56 -23.75 -15.95
N ALA A 262 -1.92 -23.60 -17.12
CA ALA A 262 -1.31 -24.73 -17.81
C ALA A 262 -0.22 -25.35 -16.92
N SER A 263 -0.23 -26.68 -16.76
CA SER A 263 0.80 -27.35 -15.97
C SER A 263 2.18 -27.18 -16.60
N GLY A 264 3.18 -26.93 -15.77
CA GLY A 264 4.56 -26.77 -16.19
C GLY A 264 5.43 -26.35 -15.01
N PRO A 265 6.73 -26.67 -15.05
CA PRO A 265 7.64 -26.36 -13.96
C PRO A 265 7.81 -24.84 -13.81
N ARG A 266 7.74 -24.37 -12.58
CA ARG A 266 8.03 -22.98 -12.20
C ARG A 266 9.54 -22.77 -12.11
N LYS A 267 9.99 -21.57 -12.44
CA LYS A 267 11.35 -21.09 -12.17
C LYS A 267 11.25 -19.84 -11.34
N VAL A 268 11.84 -19.84 -10.15
CA VAL A 268 11.73 -18.70 -9.23
C VAL A 268 13.03 -18.42 -8.49
N ALA A 269 13.46 -17.17 -8.46
CA ALA A 269 14.51 -16.72 -7.54
C ALA A 269 13.87 -16.03 -6.33
N MET A 270 14.04 -16.60 -5.15
CA MET A 270 13.59 -15.98 -3.90
C MET A 270 14.74 -15.15 -3.33
N VAL A 271 14.49 -13.85 -3.15
CA VAL A 271 15.45 -12.82 -2.78
C VAL A 271 15.04 -12.28 -1.41
N ILE A 272 15.89 -12.48 -0.41
CA ILE A 272 15.58 -12.25 1.00
C ILE A 272 16.43 -11.09 1.50
N ASP A 273 15.76 -10.06 1.99
CA ASP A 273 16.39 -8.96 2.69
C ASP A 273 16.91 -9.43 4.05
N ARG A 274 18.18 -9.15 4.32
CA ARG A 274 18.80 -9.39 5.62
C ARG A 274 19.45 -8.15 6.20
N SER A 275 18.98 -6.96 5.82
CA SER A 275 19.41 -5.69 6.40
C SER A 275 19.19 -5.63 7.92
N GLY A 276 19.80 -4.65 8.59
CA GLY A 276 19.69 -4.50 10.05
C GLY A 276 18.26 -4.35 10.57
N SER A 277 17.35 -3.78 9.79
CA SER A 277 15.94 -3.58 10.15
C SER A 277 15.13 -4.88 10.19
N MET A 278 15.58 -5.91 9.45
CA MET A 278 14.99 -7.25 9.49
C MET A 278 15.25 -8.00 10.81
N ARG A 279 16.04 -7.45 11.73
CA ARG A 279 16.43 -8.13 12.98
C ARG A 279 15.20 -8.56 13.82
N GLY A 280 15.24 -9.80 14.31
CA GLY A 280 14.25 -10.33 15.24
C GLY A 280 13.05 -10.95 14.53
N GLN A 281 11.85 -10.46 14.83
CA GLN A 281 10.60 -11.01 14.29
C GLN A 281 10.50 -10.94 12.75
N PRO A 282 10.87 -9.83 12.07
CA PRO A 282 10.78 -9.75 10.61
C PRO A 282 11.61 -10.82 9.89
N MET A 283 12.87 -11.05 10.29
CA MET A 283 13.72 -12.13 9.76
C MET A 283 13.10 -13.51 10.01
N THR A 284 12.54 -13.72 11.20
CA THR A 284 11.86 -14.99 11.53
C THR A 284 10.66 -15.22 10.59
N GLN A 285 9.89 -14.16 10.30
CA GLN A 285 8.78 -14.24 9.35
C GLN A 285 9.29 -14.44 7.90
N ALA A 286 10.36 -13.77 7.50
CA ALA A 286 10.95 -13.91 6.17
C ALA A 286 11.42 -15.35 5.91
N VAL A 287 12.15 -15.95 6.86
CA VAL A 287 12.59 -17.36 6.75
C VAL A 287 11.38 -18.29 6.66
N ARG A 288 10.36 -18.10 7.49
CA ARG A 288 9.12 -18.92 7.43
C ARG A 288 8.38 -18.77 6.11
N ALA A 289 8.34 -17.57 5.53
CA ALA A 289 7.76 -17.32 4.22
C ALA A 289 8.47 -18.13 3.13
N VAL A 290 9.80 -18.08 3.12
CA VAL A 290 10.62 -18.84 2.15
C VAL A 290 10.43 -20.34 2.35
N GLU A 291 10.45 -20.84 3.59
CA GLU A 291 10.20 -22.26 3.88
C GLU A 291 8.82 -22.72 3.39
N ALA A 292 7.78 -21.88 3.55
CA ALA A 292 6.43 -22.17 3.05
C ALA A 292 6.41 -22.22 1.51
N CYS A 293 7.05 -21.26 0.83
CA CYS A 293 7.19 -21.27 -0.63
C CYS A 293 7.98 -22.49 -1.12
N LEU A 294 9.08 -22.88 -0.45
CA LEU A 294 9.83 -24.10 -0.76
C LEU A 294 8.98 -25.37 -0.59
N GLY A 295 8.08 -25.37 0.40
CA GLY A 295 7.11 -26.45 0.60
C GLY A 295 6.07 -26.54 -0.52
N ALA A 296 5.68 -25.40 -1.09
CA ALA A 296 4.67 -25.31 -2.16
C ALA A 296 5.21 -25.67 -3.56
N LEU A 297 6.53 -25.76 -3.73
CA LEU A 297 7.15 -26.21 -4.98
C LEU A 297 6.86 -27.70 -5.23
N SER A 298 6.66 -28.07 -6.49
CA SER A 298 6.71 -29.45 -6.96
C SER A 298 8.16 -29.88 -7.19
N LYS A 299 8.42 -31.18 -7.38
CA LYS A 299 9.79 -31.67 -7.65
C LYS A 299 10.36 -31.23 -9.00
N ASP A 300 9.48 -30.86 -9.94
CA ASP A 300 9.87 -30.45 -11.29
C ASP A 300 10.15 -28.94 -11.35
N ASP A 301 9.73 -28.18 -10.33
CA ASP A 301 10.04 -26.75 -10.23
C ASP A 301 11.51 -26.53 -9.88
N GLU A 302 12.02 -25.36 -10.28
CA GLU A 302 13.38 -24.93 -9.99
C GLU A 302 13.37 -23.64 -9.16
N PHE A 303 14.28 -23.55 -8.20
CA PHE A 303 14.42 -22.36 -7.35
C PHE A 303 15.87 -21.91 -7.20
N ALA A 304 16.04 -20.64 -6.87
CA ALA A 304 17.30 -20.07 -6.39
C ALA A 304 17.02 -19.25 -5.12
N LEU A 305 18.00 -19.19 -4.21
CA LEU A 305 17.94 -18.35 -3.01
C LEU A 305 19.08 -17.34 -3.02
N VAL A 306 18.71 -16.08 -2.80
CA VAL A 306 19.62 -14.94 -2.69
C VAL A 306 19.32 -14.20 -1.40
N ALA A 307 20.30 -14.03 -0.53
CA ALA A 307 20.22 -13.14 0.61
C ALA A 307 20.98 -11.85 0.29
N PHE A 308 20.40 -10.69 0.60
CA PHE A 308 21.03 -9.40 0.31
C PHE A 308 21.03 -8.43 1.50
N ASP A 309 22.10 -7.67 1.61
CA ASP A 309 22.29 -6.49 2.45
C ASP A 309 23.01 -5.42 1.62
N ASP A 310 24.21 -4.96 2.02
CA ASP A 310 25.18 -4.28 1.16
C ASP A 310 25.96 -5.25 0.23
N ARG A 311 25.79 -6.55 0.44
CA ARG A 311 26.42 -7.66 -0.31
C ARG A 311 25.37 -8.68 -0.72
N ILE A 312 25.75 -9.55 -1.65
CA ILE A 312 24.92 -10.67 -2.10
C ILE A 312 25.55 -11.97 -1.61
N GLU A 313 24.71 -12.83 -1.03
CA GLU A 313 25.06 -14.20 -0.68
C GLU A 313 24.06 -15.14 -1.33
N MET A 314 24.54 -16.13 -2.07
CA MET A 314 23.68 -17.05 -2.83
C MET A 314 23.82 -18.45 -2.26
N PHE A 315 22.71 -19.17 -2.17
CA PHE A 315 22.74 -20.60 -1.83
C PHE A 315 23.51 -21.40 -2.89
N ARG A 316 23.23 -21.11 -4.16
CA ARG A 316 23.88 -21.63 -5.37
C ARG A 316 23.91 -20.53 -6.43
N ASP A 317 24.85 -20.63 -7.37
CA ASP A 317 25.02 -19.72 -8.51
C ASP A 317 24.13 -20.08 -9.73
N MET A 318 23.15 -20.97 -9.52
CA MET A 318 22.20 -21.42 -10.53
C MET A 318 20.86 -21.82 -9.91
N LEU A 319 19.82 -21.93 -10.75
CA LEU A 319 18.59 -22.62 -10.39
C LEU A 319 18.87 -24.09 -10.07
N VAL A 320 18.23 -24.59 -9.02
CA VAL A 320 18.28 -26.01 -8.65
C VAL A 320 16.87 -26.61 -8.63
N PRO A 321 16.71 -27.88 -9.04
CA PRO A 321 15.43 -28.59 -8.88
C PRO A 321 15.01 -28.66 -7.41
N ALA A 322 13.72 -28.51 -7.16
CA ALA A 322 13.13 -28.53 -5.83
C ALA A 322 12.95 -29.97 -5.30
N THR A 323 14.01 -30.77 -5.31
CA THR A 323 14.03 -32.09 -4.65
C THR A 323 14.09 -31.95 -3.13
N SER A 324 13.84 -33.04 -2.40
CA SER A 324 13.94 -33.05 -0.94
C SER A 324 15.35 -32.64 -0.47
N GLU A 325 16.40 -33.13 -1.14
CA GLU A 325 17.79 -32.81 -0.79
C GLU A 325 18.10 -31.32 -0.98
N SER A 326 17.67 -30.74 -2.11
CA SER A 326 17.83 -29.31 -2.37
C SER A 326 17.08 -28.45 -1.36
N ARG A 327 15.86 -28.85 -0.97
CA ARG A 327 15.05 -28.13 0.03
C ARG A 327 15.67 -28.18 1.42
N ASP A 328 16.23 -29.32 1.83
CA ASP A 328 16.88 -29.46 3.14
C ASP A 328 18.20 -28.67 3.19
N ALA A 329 18.97 -28.67 2.10
CA ALA A 329 20.17 -27.85 1.97
C ALA A 329 19.83 -26.35 1.97
N ALA A 330 18.76 -25.95 1.28
CA ALA A 330 18.26 -24.59 1.28
C ALA A 330 17.80 -24.16 2.69
N ARG A 331 17.11 -25.03 3.44
CA ARG A 331 16.72 -24.76 4.83
C ARG A 331 17.92 -24.53 5.73
N SER A 332 18.98 -25.31 5.55
CA SER A 332 20.24 -25.14 6.28
C SER A 332 20.91 -23.80 5.96
N PHE A 333 20.86 -23.36 4.69
CA PHE A 333 21.32 -22.03 4.29
C PHE A 333 20.50 -20.92 4.99
N LEU A 334 19.17 -21.04 5.02
CA LEU A 334 18.28 -20.06 5.67
C LEU A 334 18.54 -19.93 7.17
N GLN A 335 18.86 -21.02 7.87
CA GLN A 335 19.20 -21.00 9.29
C GLN A 335 20.50 -20.23 9.59
N GLY A 336 21.39 -20.10 8.60
CA GLY A 336 22.62 -19.31 8.70
C GLY A 336 22.42 -17.82 8.41
N ILE A 337 21.25 -17.40 7.91
CA ILE A 337 20.98 -16.00 7.58
C ILE A 337 20.66 -15.22 8.85
N GLY A 338 21.42 -14.15 9.07
CA GLY A 338 21.19 -13.18 10.15
C GLY A 338 21.17 -11.75 9.62
N ALA A 339 20.42 -10.89 10.30
CA ALA A 339 20.28 -9.49 9.96
C ALA A 339 21.59 -8.70 10.16
N ARG A 340 22.11 -8.07 9.10
CA ARG A 340 23.33 -7.24 9.07
C ARG A 340 23.33 -6.26 7.90
N GLY A 341 24.18 -5.23 7.96
CA GLY A 341 24.43 -4.35 6.82
C GLY A 341 23.29 -3.39 6.47
N GLY A 342 23.41 -2.74 5.31
CA GLY A 342 22.41 -1.85 4.72
C GLY A 342 21.44 -2.58 3.77
N THR A 343 20.70 -1.83 2.95
CA THR A 343 19.66 -2.39 2.07
C THR A 343 19.91 -2.02 0.60
N GLU A 344 20.60 -2.89 -0.16
CA GLU A 344 20.82 -2.71 -1.61
C GLU A 344 19.82 -3.54 -2.44
N LEU A 345 18.53 -3.20 -2.35
CA LEU A 345 17.45 -3.96 -2.97
C LEU A 345 17.63 -4.17 -4.49
N ALA A 346 18.08 -3.15 -5.21
CA ALA A 346 18.33 -3.25 -6.65
C ALA A 346 19.37 -4.31 -7.00
N ARG A 347 20.39 -4.50 -6.16
CA ARG A 347 21.38 -5.57 -6.35
C ARG A 347 20.75 -6.94 -6.10
N GLY A 348 19.93 -7.04 -5.06
CA GLY A 348 19.20 -8.25 -4.68
C GLY A 348 18.36 -8.79 -5.83
N PHE A 349 17.38 -8.02 -6.30
CA PHE A 349 16.51 -8.50 -7.38
C PHE A 349 17.24 -8.63 -8.72
N SER A 350 18.30 -7.85 -8.99
CA SER A 350 19.09 -8.01 -10.21
C SER A 350 19.85 -9.34 -10.21
N ALA A 351 20.37 -9.76 -9.04
CA ALA A 351 20.97 -11.07 -8.88
C ALA A 351 19.91 -12.18 -9.04
N GLY A 352 18.75 -12.01 -8.41
CA GLY A 352 17.62 -12.93 -8.57
C GLY A 352 17.18 -13.08 -10.04
N ALA A 353 17.05 -11.96 -10.75
CA ALA A 353 16.66 -11.94 -12.16
C ALA A 353 17.63 -12.71 -13.06
N ARG A 354 18.95 -12.54 -12.83
CA ARG A 354 19.97 -13.30 -13.56
C ARG A 354 19.85 -14.81 -13.32
N LEU A 355 19.59 -15.21 -12.08
CA LEU A 355 19.44 -16.63 -11.72
C LEU A 355 18.13 -17.22 -12.26
N ALA A 356 17.03 -16.47 -12.18
CA ALA A 356 15.71 -16.92 -12.59
C ALA A 356 15.63 -17.29 -14.09
N ALA A 357 16.50 -16.71 -14.93
CA ALA A 357 16.71 -17.10 -16.34
C ALA A 357 15.40 -17.26 -17.14
N GLY A 358 14.51 -16.26 -17.06
CA GLY A 358 13.18 -16.26 -17.69
C GLY A 358 12.04 -16.73 -16.77
N GLY A 359 12.34 -17.03 -15.50
CA GLY A 359 11.37 -17.19 -14.42
C GLY A 359 11.03 -15.88 -13.72
N ASP A 360 10.43 -15.98 -12.53
CA ASP A 360 10.04 -14.82 -11.72
C ASP A 360 11.02 -14.59 -10.56
N VAL A 361 10.97 -13.39 -9.98
CA VAL A 361 11.69 -13.04 -8.74
C VAL A 361 10.68 -12.80 -7.62
N LEU A 362 10.85 -13.43 -6.46
CA LEU A 362 10.11 -13.14 -5.24
C LEU A 362 11.02 -12.40 -4.25
N VAL A 363 10.76 -11.12 -4.02
CA VAL A 363 11.46 -10.29 -3.04
C VAL A 363 10.74 -10.34 -1.70
N ILE A 364 11.47 -10.54 -0.62
CA ILE A 364 10.96 -10.53 0.76
C ILE A 364 11.76 -9.48 1.54
N THR A 365 11.11 -8.43 2.01
CA THR A 365 11.76 -7.26 2.64
C THR A 365 10.79 -6.54 3.56
N ASP A 366 11.31 -5.72 4.47
CA ASP A 366 10.51 -4.75 5.23
C ASP A 366 10.32 -3.42 4.49
N GLY A 367 10.93 -3.27 3.32
CA GLY A 367 10.73 -2.14 2.41
C GLY A 367 11.59 -0.91 2.72
N GLN A 368 12.52 -0.99 3.68
CA GLN A 368 13.34 0.16 4.09
C GLN A 368 14.44 0.46 3.08
N VAL A 369 14.09 1.19 2.01
CA VAL A 369 15.00 1.59 0.94
C VAL A 369 14.88 3.07 0.56
N MET A 370 15.99 3.65 0.13
CA MET A 370 16.08 5.00 -0.44
C MET A 370 16.26 4.92 -1.97
N GLY A 371 16.02 6.02 -2.68
CA GLY A 371 16.27 6.09 -4.13
C GLY A 371 15.29 5.25 -4.97
N THR A 372 14.02 5.19 -4.54
CA THR A 372 12.97 4.33 -5.12
C THR A 372 12.80 4.48 -6.63
N GLU A 373 13.05 5.66 -7.21
CA GLU A 373 12.94 5.91 -8.65
C GLU A 373 13.98 5.15 -9.48
N GLU A 374 15.24 5.17 -9.06
CA GLU A 374 16.32 4.45 -9.73
C GLU A 374 16.10 2.94 -9.64
N ILE A 375 15.60 2.48 -8.49
CA ILE A 375 15.26 1.09 -8.26
C ILE A 375 14.15 0.64 -9.21
N LEU A 376 13.07 1.43 -9.35
CA LEU A 376 11.98 1.16 -10.28
C LEU A 376 12.44 1.18 -11.74
N ALA A 377 13.31 2.11 -12.12
CA ALA A 377 13.87 2.16 -13.47
C ALA A 377 14.71 0.91 -13.78
N LYS A 378 15.56 0.47 -12.85
CA LYS A 378 16.34 -0.77 -12.96
C LYS A 378 15.42 -2.00 -13.06
N ALA A 379 14.39 -2.08 -12.25
CA ALA A 379 13.44 -3.18 -12.27
C ALA A 379 12.74 -3.33 -13.64
N ARG A 380 12.27 -2.21 -14.22
CA ARG A 380 11.66 -2.20 -15.56
C ARG A 380 12.62 -2.68 -16.65
N ALA A 381 13.91 -2.35 -16.53
CA ALA A 381 14.93 -2.72 -17.51
C ALA A 381 15.27 -4.23 -17.49
N LEU A 382 14.99 -4.96 -16.41
CA LEU A 382 15.32 -6.38 -16.29
C LEU A 382 14.37 -7.30 -17.06
N ASN A 383 13.19 -6.81 -17.45
CA ASN A 383 12.16 -7.58 -18.15
C ASN A 383 11.83 -8.92 -17.44
N VAL A 384 11.74 -8.87 -16.12
CA VAL A 384 11.39 -9.99 -15.24
C VAL A 384 10.24 -9.56 -14.34
N ARG A 385 9.33 -10.47 -14.01
CA ARG A 385 8.28 -10.17 -13.03
C ARG A 385 8.86 -10.24 -11.62
N ILE A 386 8.66 -9.17 -10.86
CA ILE A 386 9.10 -9.08 -9.47
C ILE A 386 7.87 -9.08 -8.59
N HIS A 387 7.73 -10.10 -7.76
CA HIS A 387 6.72 -10.19 -6.72
C HIS A 387 7.32 -9.74 -5.40
N CYS A 388 6.54 -9.06 -4.55
CA CYS A 388 7.05 -8.50 -3.30
C CYS A 388 6.22 -8.94 -2.10
N LEU A 389 6.86 -9.55 -1.11
CA LEU A 389 6.28 -9.81 0.20
C LEU A 389 6.85 -8.80 1.20
N GLY A 390 6.05 -7.82 1.58
CA GLY A 390 6.36 -6.83 2.61
C GLY A 390 6.10 -7.40 4.01
N ILE A 391 7.05 -7.21 4.93
CA ILE A 391 6.94 -7.66 6.32
C ILE A 391 7.11 -6.46 7.26
N GLY A 392 6.16 -6.20 8.17
CA GLY A 392 6.31 -5.19 9.23
C GLY A 392 5.22 -4.12 9.27
N SER A 393 5.58 -2.84 9.20
CA SER A 393 4.65 -1.68 9.18
C SER A 393 4.26 -1.21 7.78
N ALA A 394 3.01 -0.80 7.55
CA ALA A 394 2.47 -0.52 6.21
C ALA A 394 3.02 0.76 5.55
N SER A 395 3.77 1.58 6.28
CA SER A 395 4.30 2.87 5.78
C SER A 395 5.13 2.75 4.50
N GLN A 396 5.64 1.56 4.15
CA GLN A 396 6.49 1.34 2.97
C GLN A 396 5.93 0.32 1.97
N ASP A 397 4.70 -0.16 2.20
CA ASP A 397 3.97 -1.07 1.30
C ASP A 397 3.76 -0.45 -0.10
N ARG A 398 3.57 0.87 -0.18
CA ARG A 398 3.40 1.59 -1.44
C ARG A 398 4.57 1.38 -2.41
N PHE A 399 5.81 1.43 -1.93
CA PHE A 399 6.96 1.25 -2.82
C PHE A 399 7.03 -0.18 -3.39
N LEU A 400 6.78 -1.19 -2.55
CA LEU A 400 6.76 -2.60 -2.97
C LEU A 400 5.61 -2.88 -3.96
N ALA A 401 4.45 -2.26 -3.75
CA ALA A 401 3.33 -2.30 -4.69
C ALA A 401 3.68 -1.71 -6.05
N LEU A 402 4.36 -0.55 -6.06
CA LEU A 402 4.83 0.09 -7.29
C LEU A 402 5.91 -0.77 -7.98
N LEU A 403 6.83 -1.38 -7.23
CA LEU A 403 7.86 -2.26 -7.77
C LEU A 403 7.26 -3.49 -8.44
N ALA A 404 6.30 -4.13 -7.79
CA ALA A 404 5.63 -5.30 -8.32
C ALA A 404 4.81 -4.96 -9.56
N SER A 405 3.94 -3.95 -9.47
CA SER A 405 3.08 -3.54 -10.60
C SER A 405 3.88 -3.05 -11.81
N ALA A 406 4.98 -2.32 -11.61
CA ALA A 406 5.85 -1.84 -12.69
C ALA A 406 6.54 -2.97 -13.48
N THR A 407 6.58 -4.18 -12.92
CA THR A 407 7.17 -5.36 -13.55
C THR A 407 6.16 -6.45 -13.90
N GLY A 408 4.86 -6.21 -13.65
CA GLY A 408 3.79 -7.19 -13.85
C GLY A 408 3.75 -8.31 -12.81
N GLY A 409 4.42 -8.13 -11.67
CA GLY A 409 4.29 -9.00 -10.49
C GLY A 409 3.24 -8.50 -9.50
N VAL A 410 3.11 -9.21 -8.39
CA VAL A 410 2.12 -8.94 -7.33
C VAL A 410 2.84 -8.59 -6.03
N SER A 411 2.26 -7.69 -5.24
CA SER A 411 2.71 -7.46 -3.87
C SER A 411 1.68 -7.93 -2.84
N ARG A 412 2.18 -8.42 -1.70
CA ARG A 412 1.40 -8.69 -0.50
C ARG A 412 2.14 -8.16 0.71
N PHE A 413 1.38 -7.82 1.74
CA PHE A 413 1.93 -7.31 2.97
C PHE A 413 1.45 -8.13 4.17
N VAL A 414 2.35 -8.37 5.12
CA VAL A 414 2.08 -9.13 6.34
C VAL A 414 2.45 -8.28 7.56
N THR A 415 1.47 -8.05 8.44
CA THR A 415 1.72 -7.41 9.74
C THR A 415 2.38 -8.38 10.73
N PRO A 416 3.02 -7.88 11.81
CA PRO A 416 3.66 -8.75 12.80
C PRO A 416 2.70 -9.76 13.47
N GLN A 417 1.41 -9.47 13.51
CA GLN A 417 0.39 -10.31 14.13
C GLN A 417 -0.13 -11.41 13.19
N GLU A 418 0.17 -11.31 11.90
CA GLU A 418 -0.34 -12.22 10.88
C GLU A 418 0.57 -13.42 10.64
N ARG A 419 -0.05 -14.48 10.11
CA ARG A 419 0.64 -15.68 9.64
C ARG A 419 1.22 -15.45 8.24
N VAL A 420 2.52 -15.18 8.21
CA VAL A 420 3.28 -14.92 6.98
C VAL A 420 3.25 -16.08 5.98
N ASP A 421 3.15 -17.31 6.46
CA ASP A 421 3.22 -18.52 5.64
C ASP A 421 2.01 -18.65 4.71
N VAL A 422 0.81 -18.29 5.17
CA VAL A 422 -0.42 -18.32 4.35
C VAL A 422 -0.33 -17.26 3.25
N THR A 423 0.01 -16.01 3.61
CA THR A 423 0.14 -14.91 2.65
C THR A 423 1.27 -15.14 1.65
N ALA A 424 2.39 -15.73 2.07
CA ALA A 424 3.50 -16.08 1.19
C ALA A 424 3.08 -17.13 0.16
N VAL A 425 2.35 -18.18 0.58
CA VAL A 425 1.86 -19.22 -0.34
C VAL A 425 0.80 -18.67 -1.30
N ASP A 426 -0.09 -17.79 -0.84
CA ASP A 426 -1.05 -17.10 -1.71
C ASP A 426 -0.33 -16.26 -2.79
N LEU A 427 0.61 -15.41 -2.39
CA LEU A 427 1.43 -14.65 -3.33
C LEU A 427 2.17 -15.59 -4.29
N PHE A 428 2.72 -16.70 -3.78
CA PHE A 428 3.45 -17.69 -4.55
C PHE A 428 2.57 -18.40 -5.60
N ALA A 429 1.25 -18.48 -5.39
CA ALA A 429 0.34 -19.04 -6.38
C ALA A 429 0.28 -18.20 -7.66
N SER A 430 0.54 -16.89 -7.58
CA SER A 430 0.64 -15.98 -8.73
C SER A 430 1.95 -16.12 -9.53
N ILE A 431 2.93 -16.87 -8.99
CA ILE A 431 4.23 -17.12 -9.60
C ILE A 431 4.16 -18.28 -10.59
N GLY A 432 4.78 -18.08 -11.75
CA GLY A 432 4.82 -19.06 -12.83
C GLY A 432 3.83 -18.78 -13.95
N ARG A 433 3.21 -19.80 -14.54
CA ARG A 433 2.51 -19.63 -15.82
C ARG A 433 1.16 -18.91 -15.67
N PRO A 434 0.80 -18.06 -16.65
CA PRO A 434 -0.50 -17.39 -16.65
C PRO A 434 -1.65 -18.36 -16.91
N VAL A 435 -2.82 -18.03 -16.37
CA VAL A 435 -4.11 -18.70 -16.65
C VAL A 435 -4.71 -18.27 -17.98
N ALA A 436 -4.39 -17.06 -18.46
CA ALA A 436 -4.74 -16.57 -19.79
C ALA A 436 -3.63 -15.72 -20.39
N VAL A 437 -3.52 -15.76 -21.72
CA VAL A 437 -2.59 -14.96 -22.52
C VAL A 437 -3.32 -14.35 -23.71
N ASP A 438 -2.86 -13.17 -24.14
CA ASP A 438 -3.48 -12.38 -25.21
C ASP A 438 -4.94 -12.05 -24.87
N VAL A 439 -5.16 -11.46 -23.68
CA VAL A 439 -6.50 -11.07 -23.26
C VAL A 439 -6.96 -9.87 -24.08
N ARG A 440 -8.19 -9.96 -24.59
CA ARG A 440 -8.85 -8.93 -25.37
C ARG A 440 -10.24 -8.72 -24.82
N ALA A 441 -10.73 -7.49 -24.88
CA ALA A 441 -12.07 -7.16 -24.45
C ALA A 441 -12.76 -6.20 -25.41
N SER A 442 -14.06 -6.42 -25.59
CA SER A 442 -14.90 -5.68 -26.53
C SER A 442 -16.30 -5.48 -25.95
N GLY A 443 -17.13 -4.68 -26.64
CA GLY A 443 -18.48 -4.34 -26.19
C GLY A 443 -18.55 -3.10 -25.29
N ALA A 444 -17.41 -2.53 -24.89
CA ALA A 444 -17.31 -1.27 -24.16
C ALA A 444 -16.02 -0.52 -24.53
N LYS A 445 -15.97 0.77 -24.21
CA LYS A 445 -14.75 1.58 -24.32
C LYS A 445 -13.99 1.51 -23.00
N PHE A 446 -12.86 0.81 -23.02
CA PHE A 446 -11.96 0.70 -21.87
C PHE A 446 -10.99 1.87 -21.80
N GLU A 447 -10.71 2.35 -20.59
CA GLU A 447 -9.72 3.41 -20.33
C GLU A 447 -8.29 2.87 -20.34
N THR A 448 -8.12 1.58 -20.03
CA THR A 448 -6.84 0.87 -20.07
C THR A 448 -6.91 -0.32 -21.03
N GLN A 449 -5.77 -0.70 -21.59
CA GLN A 449 -5.69 -1.93 -22.38
C GLN A 449 -5.86 -3.15 -21.46
N PRO A 450 -6.55 -4.20 -21.92
CA PRO A 450 -6.55 -5.49 -21.23
C PRO A 450 -5.13 -6.03 -21.01
N PRO A 451 -4.90 -6.81 -19.95
CA PRO A 451 -3.57 -7.31 -19.64
C PRO A 451 -3.10 -8.32 -20.70
N ALA A 452 -1.82 -8.31 -21.04
CA ALA A 452 -1.26 -9.31 -21.96
C ALA A 452 -1.39 -10.74 -21.42
N ALA A 453 -1.43 -10.91 -20.09
CA ALA A 453 -1.63 -12.19 -19.42
C ALA A 453 -2.30 -12.00 -18.05
N VAL A 454 -3.06 -13.01 -17.61
CA VAL A 454 -3.68 -13.08 -16.27
C VAL A 454 -3.05 -14.25 -15.52
N PHE A 455 -2.78 -14.07 -14.23
CA PHE A 455 -2.15 -15.08 -13.37
C PHE A 455 -3.12 -15.53 -12.27
N ALA A 456 -2.92 -16.76 -11.79
CA ALA A 456 -3.75 -17.30 -10.71
C ALA A 456 -3.71 -16.39 -9.47
N GLY A 457 -4.86 -16.20 -8.83
CA GLY A 457 -5.01 -15.32 -7.66
C GLY A 457 -4.86 -13.82 -7.95
N THR A 458 -4.77 -13.43 -9.23
CA THR A 458 -4.65 -12.02 -9.66
C THR A 458 -5.86 -11.63 -10.51
N PRO A 459 -6.91 -11.07 -9.90
CA PRO A 459 -8.05 -10.54 -10.62
C PRO A 459 -7.67 -9.44 -11.61
N TRP A 460 -8.37 -9.37 -12.73
CA TRP A 460 -8.25 -8.27 -13.68
C TRP A 460 -9.24 -7.16 -13.34
N VAL A 461 -8.73 -5.95 -13.06
CA VAL A 461 -9.54 -4.74 -12.88
C VAL A 461 -9.48 -3.88 -14.14
N ALA A 462 -10.65 -3.43 -14.61
CA ALA A 462 -10.81 -2.59 -15.78
C ALA A 462 -11.79 -1.44 -15.52
N PHE A 463 -11.52 -0.29 -16.11
CA PHE A 463 -12.39 0.88 -16.07
C PHE A 463 -12.82 1.25 -17.48
N GLY A 464 -14.03 1.75 -17.64
CA GLY A 464 -14.54 2.09 -18.97
C GLY A 464 -15.89 2.77 -18.98
N SER A 465 -16.41 2.96 -20.18
CA SER A 465 -17.73 3.48 -20.48
C SER A 465 -18.41 2.65 -21.56
N ALA A 466 -19.74 2.60 -21.55
CA ALA A 466 -20.56 1.93 -22.54
C ALA A 466 -21.60 2.91 -23.12
N SER A 467 -22.37 2.48 -24.11
CA SER A 467 -23.42 3.30 -24.71
C SER A 467 -24.68 2.45 -24.87
N GLY A 468 -25.48 2.38 -23.81
CA GLY A 468 -26.67 1.53 -23.73
C GLY A 468 -26.41 0.17 -23.03
N PRO A 469 -27.42 -0.72 -22.97
CA PRO A 469 -27.26 -2.05 -22.41
C PRO A 469 -26.19 -2.80 -23.21
N ALA A 470 -25.01 -2.88 -22.62
CA ALA A 470 -23.83 -3.48 -23.21
C ALA A 470 -23.54 -4.81 -22.51
N ALA A 471 -22.99 -5.74 -23.25
CA ALA A 471 -22.34 -6.90 -22.68
C ALA A 471 -20.85 -6.77 -22.98
N VAL A 472 -20.03 -6.96 -21.95
CA VAL A 472 -18.58 -7.00 -22.10
C VAL A 472 -18.18 -8.41 -22.48
N ARG A 473 -17.59 -8.55 -23.67
CA ARG A 473 -17.06 -9.83 -24.15
C ARG A 473 -15.54 -9.85 -23.94
N VAL A 474 -15.06 -10.85 -23.21
CA VAL A 474 -13.64 -11.06 -22.89
C VAL A 474 -13.18 -12.33 -23.57
N GLU A 475 -12.05 -12.27 -24.26
CA GLU A 475 -11.47 -13.37 -25.05
C GLU A 475 -9.98 -13.49 -24.76
N TRP A 476 -9.45 -14.71 -24.85
CA TRP A 476 -8.02 -15.01 -24.78
C TRP A 476 -7.74 -16.26 -25.62
N ASN A 477 -6.47 -16.63 -25.78
CA ASN A 477 -6.08 -17.71 -26.71
C ASN A 477 -6.81 -19.05 -26.49
N SER A 478 -7.22 -19.37 -25.26
CA SER A 478 -7.84 -20.66 -24.91
C SER A 478 -9.31 -20.57 -24.49
N GLY A 479 -9.94 -19.40 -24.54
CA GLY A 479 -11.33 -19.26 -24.10
C GLY A 479 -11.93 -17.87 -24.26
N ASN A 480 -13.21 -17.76 -23.87
CA ASN A 480 -13.94 -16.50 -23.81
C ASN A 480 -15.07 -16.60 -22.79
N PHE A 481 -15.55 -15.45 -22.32
CA PHE A 481 -16.83 -15.32 -21.61
C PHE A 481 -17.47 -13.96 -21.93
N THR A 482 -18.74 -13.81 -21.57
CA THR A 482 -19.48 -12.55 -21.74
C THR A 482 -20.19 -12.22 -20.45
N GLU A 483 -20.11 -10.97 -20.02
CA GLU A 483 -20.75 -10.44 -18.82
C GLU A 483 -21.72 -9.34 -19.19
N ALA A 484 -22.95 -9.42 -18.69
CA ALA A 484 -23.95 -8.38 -18.89
C ALA A 484 -23.65 -7.19 -17.98
N MET A 485 -23.67 -5.98 -18.54
CA MET A 485 -23.57 -4.78 -17.72
C MET A 485 -24.86 -4.57 -16.93
N PRO A 486 -24.80 -4.30 -15.62
CA PRO A 486 -25.99 -3.95 -14.86
C PRO A 486 -26.59 -2.65 -15.40
N THR A 487 -27.93 -2.56 -15.41
CA THR A 487 -28.63 -1.28 -15.62
C THR A 487 -28.29 -0.33 -14.48
N ASP A 488 -27.98 0.93 -14.82
CA ASP A 488 -27.39 1.96 -13.95
C ASP A 488 -27.75 1.78 -12.47
N GLN A 489 -26.75 1.37 -11.66
CA GLN A 489 -26.87 1.39 -10.21
C GLN A 489 -26.72 2.84 -9.74
N PRO A 490 -27.68 3.39 -8.96
CA PRO A 490 -27.57 4.75 -8.46
C PRO A 490 -26.31 4.89 -7.57
N GLU A 491 -25.50 5.91 -7.86
CA GLU A 491 -24.42 6.47 -7.02
C GLU A 491 -23.11 5.67 -6.82
N ALA A 492 -22.87 4.54 -7.50
CA ALA A 492 -21.62 3.78 -7.29
C ALA A 492 -20.38 4.29 -8.06
N ALA A 493 -20.52 5.29 -8.93
CA ALA A 493 -19.52 5.66 -9.94
C ALA A 493 -19.03 7.13 -9.92
N GLU A 494 -19.24 7.87 -8.82
CA GLU A 494 -18.67 9.23 -8.63
C GLU A 494 -17.41 9.28 -7.75
#